data_AF-A0A943HKI6-F1
#
_entry.id   AF-A0A943HKI6-F1
#
_cell.length_a   1.000
_cell.length_b   1.000
_cell.length_c   1.000
_cell.angle_alpha   90.00
_cell.angle_beta   90.00
_cell.angle_gamma   90.00
#
_symmetry.space_group_name_H-M   'P 1'
#
loop_
_entity.id
_entity.type
_entity.pdbx_description
1 polymer ?
#
loop_
_entity_poly.entity_id
_entity_poly.type
_entity_poly.pdbx_seq_one_letter_code
_entity_poly.pdbx_strand_id
1 'polypeptide(L)'
;MVVLNFYGKIEPICISEKLGLYIANLPNEEYNEWRNALAEELELAVKANKIYQEKLGTNYPCGIINLYQTLFPDELLPGEFEQEHYIKIADQMIFIYQDYDYTDMPLGGWDTNCFDGRLCEEDYSEKIIDFINFMAHSDQPDYAIPKPVPQWTFSSNHDGIDYWRIFWGGEESAEYILALQEWGKLFDSFLCSRNDYLLFDYLVNTIHKDNEYNENHLIKAFSLCQLFLERHKESELDAKLPQFFELLGPESDTKRQAELFRKMRNKIAHGDFLAFETVIETYASEFMDGRFAFDYSEYSRKNWAVQHVCCELDNVIRKLLGMLLFNRRELERIKKSI
;
A
#
# COMPACT_ATOMS: atom_id res chain seq x y z
N MET A 1 11.40 -8.23 8.12
CA MET A 1 12.23 -7.99 6.92
C MET A 1 11.35 -7.96 5.70
N VAL A 2 11.59 -7.00 4.81
CA VAL A 2 10.84 -6.82 3.55
C VAL A 2 11.80 -6.74 2.37
N VAL A 3 11.62 -7.61 1.37
CA VAL A 3 12.41 -7.64 0.13
C VAL A 3 11.62 -6.97 -0.98
N LEU A 4 12.29 -6.15 -1.79
CA LEU A 4 11.67 -5.38 -2.86
C LEU A 4 11.77 -6.10 -4.22
N ASN A 5 10.99 -5.66 -5.21
CA ASN A 5 10.90 -6.29 -6.53
C ASN A 5 12.04 -5.94 -7.50
N PHE A 6 12.95 -5.07 -7.11
CA PHE A 6 14.10 -4.67 -7.92
C PHE A 6 15.40 -5.23 -7.33
N TYR A 7 16.36 -5.47 -8.21
CA TYR A 7 17.54 -6.28 -7.92
C TYR A 7 18.82 -5.57 -8.36
N GLY A 8 19.92 -5.93 -7.71
CA GLY A 8 21.26 -5.44 -8.03
C GLY A 8 22.20 -5.50 -6.84
N LYS A 9 23.45 -5.10 -7.03
CA LYS A 9 24.46 -4.99 -5.97
C LYS A 9 24.60 -3.56 -5.50
N ILE A 10 24.29 -3.32 -4.22
CA ILE A 10 24.34 -2.00 -3.58
C ILE A 10 24.96 -2.09 -2.19
N GLU A 11 25.67 -1.04 -1.83
CA GLU A 11 25.98 -0.74 -0.42
C GLU A 11 24.71 -0.17 0.27
N PRO A 12 24.67 -0.09 1.61
CA PRO A 12 23.56 0.55 2.31
C PRO A 12 23.31 1.99 1.85
N ILE A 13 22.06 2.31 1.52
CA ILE A 13 21.62 3.64 1.08
C ILE A 13 20.54 4.15 2.03
N CYS A 14 20.77 5.33 2.61
CA CYS A 14 19.75 6.04 3.35
C CYS A 14 18.66 6.55 2.40
N ILE A 15 17.41 6.21 2.70
CA ILE A 15 16.23 6.69 2.01
C ILE A 15 15.66 7.90 2.74
N SER A 16 15.37 7.78 4.04
CA SER A 16 14.86 8.88 4.88
C SER A 16 15.60 8.90 6.21
N GLU A 17 16.26 10.02 6.50
CA GLU A 17 17.00 10.18 7.75
C GLU A 17 16.04 10.25 8.94
N LYS A 18 14.89 10.92 8.78
CA LYS A 18 13.91 11.12 9.86
C LYS A 18 13.12 9.86 10.21
N LEU A 19 12.98 8.95 9.26
CA LEU A 19 12.39 7.63 9.45
C LEU A 19 13.43 6.53 9.67
N GLY A 20 14.72 6.87 9.75
CA GLY A 20 15.81 5.89 9.81
C GLY A 20 15.66 4.79 8.75
N LEU A 21 15.16 5.12 7.56
CA LEU A 21 14.77 4.14 6.54
C LEU A 21 15.92 3.93 5.56
N TYR A 22 16.31 2.68 5.34
CA TYR A 22 17.46 2.30 4.51
C TYR A 22 17.10 1.13 3.59
N ILE A 23 17.87 1.01 2.51
CA ILE A 23 17.90 -0.18 1.66
C ILE A 23 19.32 -0.71 1.55
N ALA A 24 19.47 -2.03 1.43
CA ALA A 24 20.75 -2.69 1.22
C ALA A 24 20.53 -4.07 0.56
N ASN A 25 21.60 -4.74 0.14
CA ASN A 25 21.52 -6.17 -0.14
C ASN A 25 21.33 -6.99 1.14
N LEU A 26 20.74 -8.18 1.00
CA LEU A 26 20.49 -9.09 2.13
C LEU A 26 21.75 -9.31 3.00
N PRO A 27 21.63 -9.25 4.34
CA PRO A 27 22.75 -9.53 5.22
C PRO A 27 23.17 -11.00 5.10
N ASN A 28 24.48 -11.19 5.25
CA ASN A 28 25.14 -12.49 5.14
C ASN A 28 26.25 -12.61 6.20
N GLU A 29 25.88 -12.34 7.45
CA GLU A 29 26.76 -12.43 8.61
C GLU A 29 26.42 -13.67 9.43
N GLU A 30 27.38 -14.19 10.23
CA GLU A 30 27.21 -15.42 11.02
C GLU A 30 25.98 -15.41 11.95
N TYR A 31 25.57 -14.22 12.39
CA TYR A 31 24.41 -14.01 13.26
C TYR A 31 23.16 -13.48 12.53
N ASN A 32 23.25 -13.28 11.20
CA ASN A 32 22.19 -12.70 10.38
C ASN A 32 22.28 -13.20 8.92
N GLU A 33 21.83 -14.44 8.68
CA GLU A 33 21.96 -15.16 7.40
C GLU A 33 20.69 -15.09 6.51
N TRP A 34 20.05 -13.92 6.40
CA TRP A 34 18.84 -13.77 5.59
C TRP A 34 19.04 -14.16 4.12
N ARG A 35 20.26 -14.01 3.57
CA ARG A 35 20.57 -14.50 2.22
C ARG A 35 20.28 -16.00 2.05
N ASN A 36 20.72 -16.83 3.00
CA ASN A 36 20.53 -18.27 2.92
C ASN A 36 19.04 -18.62 3.14
N ALA A 37 18.39 -17.97 4.11
CA ALA A 37 16.96 -18.15 4.34
C ALA A 37 16.12 -17.82 3.10
N LEU A 38 16.42 -16.72 2.40
CA LEU A 38 15.68 -16.35 1.19
C LEU A 38 15.98 -17.26 0.00
N ALA A 39 17.18 -17.82 -0.08
CA ALA A 39 17.47 -18.87 -1.06
C ALA A 39 16.62 -20.13 -0.81
N GLU A 40 16.42 -20.51 0.45
CA GLU A 40 15.52 -21.61 0.83
C GLU A 40 14.06 -21.28 0.49
N GLU A 41 13.59 -20.05 0.75
CA GLU A 41 12.24 -19.61 0.38
C GLU A 41 12.00 -19.64 -1.13
N LEU A 42 12.99 -19.25 -1.95
CA LEU A 42 12.92 -19.39 -3.41
C LEU A 42 12.79 -20.86 -3.83
N GLU A 43 13.55 -21.76 -3.23
CA GLU A 43 13.46 -23.20 -3.50
C GLU A 43 12.09 -23.76 -3.11
N LEU A 44 11.58 -23.39 -1.93
CA LEU A 44 10.26 -23.78 -1.45
C LEU A 44 9.15 -23.27 -2.38
N ALA A 45 9.27 -22.03 -2.88
CA ALA A 45 8.34 -21.47 -3.85
C ALA A 45 8.35 -22.25 -5.18
N VAL A 46 9.51 -22.69 -5.69
CA VAL A 46 9.57 -23.54 -6.90
C VAL A 46 8.86 -24.88 -6.67
N LYS A 47 9.11 -25.51 -5.51
CA LYS A 47 8.45 -26.77 -5.11
C LYS A 47 6.93 -26.60 -4.99
N ALA A 48 6.50 -25.52 -4.35
CA ALA A 48 5.08 -25.19 -4.20
C ALA A 48 4.42 -24.94 -5.56
N ASN A 49 5.05 -24.18 -6.46
CA ASN A 49 4.56 -23.94 -7.82
C ASN A 49 4.29 -25.25 -8.56
N LYS A 50 5.25 -26.18 -8.53
CA LYS A 50 5.10 -27.51 -9.14
C LYS A 50 3.89 -28.27 -8.61
N ILE A 51 3.72 -28.32 -7.29
CA ILE A 51 2.56 -28.98 -6.65
C ILE A 51 1.23 -28.34 -7.11
N TYR A 52 1.18 -27.02 -7.20
CA TYR A 52 -0.01 -26.30 -7.66
C TYR A 52 -0.34 -26.58 -9.13
N GLN A 53 0.67 -26.57 -10.01
CA GLN A 53 0.49 -26.92 -11.43
C GLN A 53 -0.03 -28.36 -11.61
N GLU A 54 0.55 -29.31 -10.87
CA GLU A 54 0.10 -30.71 -10.87
C GLU A 54 -1.36 -30.85 -10.42
N LYS A 55 -1.77 -30.13 -9.37
CA LYS A 55 -3.16 -30.13 -8.88
C LYS A 55 -4.13 -29.54 -9.90
N LEU A 56 -3.73 -28.51 -10.63
CA LEU A 56 -4.57 -27.85 -11.64
C LEU A 56 -4.54 -28.57 -13.00
N GLY A 57 -3.66 -29.56 -13.20
CA GLY A 57 -3.48 -30.22 -14.48
C GLY A 57 -2.86 -29.32 -15.55
N THR A 58 -2.09 -28.30 -15.11
CA THR A 58 -1.44 -27.32 -15.98
C THR A 58 0.08 -27.52 -15.97
N ASN A 59 0.78 -26.90 -16.92
CA ASN A 59 2.25 -26.98 -17.03
C ASN A 59 2.83 -25.63 -17.45
N TYR A 60 2.45 -24.57 -16.75
CA TYR A 60 2.99 -23.24 -17.00
C TYR A 60 4.43 -23.13 -16.49
N PRO A 61 5.33 -22.43 -17.19
CA PRO A 61 6.69 -22.19 -16.70
C PRO A 61 6.68 -21.50 -15.34
N CYS A 62 7.54 -21.96 -14.43
CA CYS A 62 7.71 -21.32 -13.12
C CYS A 62 8.34 -19.93 -13.29
N GLY A 63 7.89 -18.95 -12.50
CA GLY A 63 8.33 -17.56 -12.58
C GLY A 63 9.85 -17.38 -12.39
N ILE A 64 10.49 -18.30 -11.66
CA ILE A 64 11.95 -18.28 -11.46
C ILE A 64 12.75 -18.30 -12.76
N ILE A 65 12.24 -18.93 -13.82
CA ILE A 65 12.92 -19.01 -15.11
C ILE A 65 13.07 -17.60 -15.69
N ASN A 66 11.97 -16.84 -15.71
CA ASN A 66 11.97 -15.47 -16.21
C ASN A 66 12.82 -14.56 -15.34
N LEU A 67 12.75 -14.71 -14.01
CA LEU A 67 13.56 -13.93 -13.08
C LEU A 67 15.06 -14.19 -13.30
N TYR A 68 15.48 -15.45 -13.38
CA TYR A 68 16.89 -15.81 -13.57
C TYR A 68 17.44 -15.26 -14.90
N GLN A 69 16.68 -15.39 -15.99
CA GLN A 69 17.07 -14.83 -17.29
C GLN A 69 17.17 -13.31 -17.27
N THR A 70 16.31 -12.63 -16.51
CA THR A 70 16.33 -11.17 -16.39
C THR A 70 17.58 -10.72 -15.63
N LEU A 71 17.94 -11.42 -14.55
CA LEU A 71 19.10 -11.09 -13.72
C LEU A 71 20.43 -11.50 -14.37
N PHE A 72 20.44 -12.59 -15.14
CA PHE A 72 21.64 -13.19 -15.73
C PHE A 72 21.45 -13.48 -17.23
N PRO A 73 21.24 -12.44 -18.07
CA PRO A 73 20.87 -12.63 -19.48
C PRO A 73 21.95 -13.31 -20.33
N ASP A 74 23.21 -13.20 -19.91
CA ASP A 74 24.36 -13.80 -20.61
C ASP A 74 24.64 -15.25 -20.18
N GLU A 75 23.87 -15.79 -19.24
CA GLU A 75 24.06 -17.14 -18.72
C GLU A 75 23.08 -18.14 -19.33
N LEU A 76 23.57 -19.37 -19.49
CA LEU A 76 22.70 -20.47 -19.91
C LEU A 76 21.75 -20.82 -18.76
N LEU A 77 20.47 -20.92 -19.08
CA LEU A 77 19.48 -21.43 -18.15
C LEU A 77 19.87 -22.82 -17.66
N PRO A 78 19.83 -23.07 -16.34
CA PRO A 78 20.09 -24.40 -15.81
C PRO A 78 18.98 -25.36 -16.22
N GLY A 79 19.34 -26.64 -16.40
CA GLY A 79 18.34 -27.70 -16.64
C GLY A 79 17.44 -27.94 -15.43
N GLU A 80 18.00 -27.79 -14.22
CA GLU A 80 17.30 -27.84 -12.94
C GLU A 80 17.94 -26.80 -12.00
N PHE A 81 17.11 -26.08 -11.23
CA PHE A 81 17.60 -25.08 -10.29
C PHE A 81 18.07 -25.73 -8.99
N GLU A 82 19.37 -25.63 -8.73
CA GLU A 82 20.03 -26.06 -7.49
C GLU A 82 20.31 -24.90 -6.52
N GLN A 83 20.73 -25.22 -5.28
CA GLN A 83 20.96 -24.25 -4.20
C GLN A 83 21.84 -23.04 -4.59
N GLU A 84 22.88 -23.28 -5.39
CA GLU A 84 23.76 -22.23 -5.88
C GLU A 84 23.04 -21.17 -6.73
N HIS A 85 22.02 -21.57 -7.50
CA HIS A 85 21.23 -20.66 -8.32
C HIS A 85 20.33 -19.78 -7.44
N TYR A 86 19.71 -20.35 -6.40
CA TYR A 86 18.87 -19.59 -5.47
C TYR A 86 19.71 -18.60 -4.65
N ILE A 87 20.88 -19.02 -4.16
CA ILE A 87 21.81 -18.12 -3.45
C ILE A 87 22.23 -16.97 -4.36
N LYS A 88 22.52 -17.26 -5.63
CA LYS A 88 22.92 -16.24 -6.61
C LYS A 88 21.82 -15.21 -6.87
N ILE A 89 20.54 -15.63 -6.91
CA ILE A 89 19.40 -14.70 -6.97
C ILE A 89 19.31 -13.90 -5.67
N ALA A 90 19.37 -14.55 -4.51
CA ALA A 90 19.29 -13.91 -3.20
C ALA A 90 20.40 -12.87 -3.00
N ASP A 91 21.60 -13.11 -3.55
CA ASP A 91 22.70 -12.17 -3.58
C ASP A 91 22.36 -10.85 -4.30
N GLN A 92 21.42 -10.85 -5.25
CA GLN A 92 20.96 -9.64 -5.95
C GLN A 92 19.75 -8.98 -5.28
N MET A 93 19.14 -9.63 -4.29
CA MET A 93 17.94 -9.09 -3.63
C MET A 93 18.28 -7.88 -2.78
N ILE A 94 17.39 -6.89 -2.82
CA ILE A 94 17.47 -5.66 -2.04
C ILE A 94 16.34 -5.69 -1.02
N PHE A 95 16.68 -5.48 0.26
CA PHE A 95 15.73 -5.37 1.34
C PHE A 95 15.67 -3.93 1.85
N ILE A 96 14.50 -3.57 2.39
CA ILE A 96 14.26 -2.31 3.08
C ILE A 96 14.13 -2.58 4.57
N TYR A 97 14.70 -1.68 5.36
CA TYR A 97 14.71 -1.80 6.81
C TYR A 97 14.79 -0.44 7.48
N GLN A 98 14.47 -0.42 8.77
CA GLN A 98 14.76 0.72 9.62
C GLN A 98 15.99 0.46 10.49
N ASP A 99 16.90 1.43 10.53
CA ASP A 99 18.12 1.41 11.33
C ASP A 99 17.86 2.04 12.71
N TYR A 100 17.47 1.20 13.68
CA TYR A 100 17.13 1.64 15.04
C TYR A 100 17.77 0.78 16.13
N ASP A 101 18.07 1.42 17.26
CA ASP A 101 18.56 0.75 18.47
C ASP A 101 17.38 0.33 19.38
N TYR A 102 17.34 -0.95 19.75
CA TYR A 102 16.28 -1.57 20.57
C TYR A 102 16.40 -1.30 22.07
N THR A 103 17.43 -0.56 22.52
CA THR A 103 17.84 -0.57 23.93
C THR A 103 17.08 0.37 24.87
N ASP A 104 16.28 1.32 24.39
CA ASP A 104 15.51 2.25 25.24
C ASP A 104 14.12 2.56 24.67
N MET A 105 13.04 2.00 25.23
CA MET A 105 11.68 2.33 24.78
C MET A 105 10.76 2.82 25.90
N PRO A 106 10.74 4.13 26.19
CA PRO A 106 9.62 4.76 26.87
C PRO A 106 8.41 4.88 25.93
N LEU A 107 7.21 4.96 26.50
CA LEU A 107 5.97 5.38 25.81
C LEU A 107 6.20 6.78 25.17
N GLY A 108 6.64 6.81 23.91
CA GLY A 108 6.80 8.04 23.14
C GLY A 108 7.96 8.94 23.57
N GLY A 109 9.21 8.48 23.44
CA GLY A 109 10.33 9.41 23.23
C GLY A 109 10.29 9.94 21.80
N TRP A 110 10.12 11.26 21.60
CA TRP A 110 10.03 11.87 20.25
C TRP A 110 11.40 12.15 19.63
N ASP A 111 12.42 11.81 20.40
CA ASP A 111 13.83 11.99 20.13
C ASP A 111 14.39 10.69 19.52
N THR A 112 13.66 9.57 19.70
CA THR A 112 14.07 8.20 19.35
C THR A 112 12.87 7.31 18.98
N ASN A 113 12.21 7.64 17.87
CA ASN A 113 11.37 6.71 17.08
C ASN A 113 9.94 6.37 17.59
N CYS A 114 8.97 6.36 16.67
CA CYS A 114 7.59 5.86 16.84
C CYS A 114 7.17 4.79 15.81
N PHE A 115 8.10 4.33 14.98
CA PHE A 115 7.89 3.57 13.75
C PHE A 115 8.63 2.23 13.74
N ASP A 116 8.96 1.69 14.91
CA ASP A 116 9.48 0.33 15.00
C ASP A 116 8.33 -0.67 15.16
N GLY A 117 8.36 -1.74 14.36
CA GLY A 117 7.53 -2.91 14.56
C GLY A 117 8.12 -3.68 15.73
N ARG A 118 7.46 -3.64 16.90
CA ARG A 118 7.78 -4.58 17.99
C ARG A 118 7.81 -6.01 17.43
N LEU A 119 8.50 -6.95 18.09
CA LEU A 119 8.56 -8.37 17.65
C LEU A 119 7.20 -9.04 17.35
N CYS A 120 6.09 -8.46 17.80
CA CYS A 120 4.71 -8.92 17.52
C CYS A 120 3.88 -7.92 16.71
N GLU A 121 4.47 -6.84 16.21
CA GLU A 121 3.83 -5.86 15.34
C GLU A 121 4.35 -6.06 13.91
N GLU A 122 3.49 -5.82 12.94
CA GLU A 122 3.85 -5.88 11.51
C GLU A 122 5.03 -4.93 11.22
N ASP A 123 6.04 -5.44 10.51
CA ASP A 123 7.20 -4.69 10.00
C ASP A 123 6.79 -3.36 9.37
N TYR A 124 7.30 -2.26 9.93
CA TYR A 124 6.93 -0.92 9.50
C TYR A 124 7.38 -0.61 8.07
N SER A 125 8.44 -1.28 7.58
CA SER A 125 8.89 -1.15 6.19
C SER A 125 7.81 -1.59 5.22
N GLU A 126 7.07 -2.66 5.54
CA GLU A 126 5.98 -3.16 4.71
C GLU A 126 4.89 -2.09 4.59
N LYS A 127 4.49 -1.52 5.73
CA LYS A 127 3.46 -0.48 5.78
C LYS A 127 3.85 0.76 4.99
N ILE A 128 5.14 1.14 5.00
CA ILE A 128 5.65 2.25 4.20
C ILE A 128 5.59 1.94 2.70
N ILE A 129 5.95 0.73 2.29
CA ILE A 129 5.82 0.31 0.89
C ILE A 129 4.35 0.29 0.48
N ASP A 130 3.45 -0.22 1.33
CA ASP A 130 2.01 -0.20 1.06
C ASP A 130 1.45 1.23 0.98
N PHE A 131 1.93 2.14 1.82
CA PHE A 131 1.59 3.56 1.73
C PHE A 131 2.06 4.18 0.41
N ILE A 132 3.30 3.90 -0.02
CA ILE A 132 3.84 4.36 -1.31
C ILE A 132 2.98 3.81 -2.45
N ASN A 133 2.59 2.54 -2.39
CA ASN A 133 1.70 1.91 -3.35
C ASN A 133 0.32 2.53 -3.37
N PHE A 134 -0.25 2.81 -2.20
CA PHE A 134 -1.50 3.54 -2.07
C PHE A 134 -1.40 4.97 -2.61
N MET A 135 -0.26 5.63 -2.54
CA MET A 135 -0.14 6.94 -3.20
C MET A 135 0.02 6.82 -4.72
N ALA A 136 0.64 5.75 -5.18
CA ALA A 136 1.00 5.54 -6.58
C ALA A 136 -0.16 5.28 -7.55
N HIS A 137 -1.30 4.71 -7.10
CA HIS A 137 -2.46 4.57 -7.99
C HIS A 137 -3.28 5.87 -8.14
N SER A 138 -2.72 7.00 -7.69
CA SER A 138 -3.31 8.31 -7.92
C SER A 138 -2.97 8.80 -9.33
N ASP A 139 -3.97 8.93 -10.20
CA ASP A 139 -3.85 9.62 -11.50
C ASP A 139 -3.90 11.15 -11.35
N GLN A 140 -3.30 11.69 -10.28
CA GLN A 140 -3.29 13.13 -10.06
C GLN A 140 -2.21 13.82 -10.90
N PRO A 141 -2.59 14.63 -11.91
CA PRO A 141 -1.60 15.35 -12.72
C PRO A 141 -0.88 16.45 -11.93
N ASP A 142 -1.43 16.87 -10.79
CA ASP A 142 -0.95 18.02 -10.02
C ASP A 142 0.25 17.71 -9.11
N TYR A 143 0.53 16.43 -8.83
CA TYR A 143 1.63 16.02 -7.97
C TYR A 143 2.57 15.04 -8.68
N ALA A 144 3.86 15.35 -8.66
CA ALA A 144 4.91 14.47 -9.18
C ALA A 144 5.20 13.35 -8.18
N ILE A 145 4.33 12.33 -8.14
CA ILE A 145 4.57 11.12 -7.36
C ILE A 145 5.82 10.41 -7.90
N PRO A 146 6.83 10.10 -7.06
CA PRO A 146 8.04 9.42 -7.53
C PRO A 146 7.73 8.05 -8.14
N LYS A 147 8.38 7.75 -9.28
CA LYS A 147 8.26 6.50 -10.04
C LYS A 147 9.66 6.02 -10.46
N PRO A 148 9.88 4.71 -10.66
CA PRO A 148 8.93 3.60 -10.50
C PRO A 148 8.55 3.33 -9.04
N VAL A 149 7.44 2.64 -8.84
CA VAL A 149 6.83 2.41 -7.52
C VAL A 149 7.27 1.04 -7.03
N PRO A 150 8.02 0.97 -5.91
CA PRO A 150 8.51 -0.30 -5.40
C PRO A 150 7.35 -1.16 -4.88
N GLN A 151 7.40 -2.45 -5.18
CA GLN A 151 6.59 -3.49 -4.56
C GLN A 151 7.49 -4.33 -3.67
N TRP A 152 6.92 -4.93 -2.62
CA TRP A 152 7.60 -6.01 -1.92
C TRP A 152 7.29 -7.37 -2.58
N THR A 153 8.30 -8.24 -2.64
CA THR A 153 8.23 -9.62 -3.17
C THR A 153 8.23 -10.65 -2.05
N PHE A 154 8.75 -10.28 -0.88
CA PHE A 154 8.74 -11.08 0.34
C PHE A 154 8.57 -10.16 1.55
N SER A 155 7.79 -10.60 2.52
CA SER A 155 7.73 -10.00 3.85
C SER A 155 7.69 -11.10 4.90
N SER A 156 8.48 -10.94 5.95
CA SER A 156 8.48 -11.87 7.09
C SER A 156 7.19 -11.81 7.92
N ASN A 157 6.29 -10.85 7.68
CA ASN A 157 4.98 -10.79 8.33
C ASN A 157 3.98 -11.82 7.77
N HIS A 158 4.27 -12.41 6.62
CA HIS A 158 3.38 -13.37 5.96
C HIS A 158 3.82 -14.80 6.23
N ASP A 159 3.01 -15.55 6.97
CA ASP A 159 3.26 -16.95 7.33
C ASP A 159 3.02 -17.95 6.17
N GLY A 160 2.72 -17.46 4.95
CA GLY A 160 2.36 -18.28 3.80
C GLY A 160 3.39 -18.21 2.67
N ILE A 161 3.65 -19.35 2.03
CA ILE A 161 4.51 -19.41 0.83
C ILE A 161 3.75 -18.79 -0.35
N ASP A 162 4.07 -17.53 -0.68
CA ASP A 162 3.63 -16.89 -1.92
C ASP A 162 4.55 -17.29 -3.08
N TYR A 163 4.23 -18.46 -3.65
CA TYR A 163 5.00 -19.12 -4.70
C TYR A 163 4.94 -18.42 -6.07
N TRP A 164 4.24 -17.28 -6.17
CA TRP A 164 4.21 -16.46 -7.37
C TRP A 164 4.92 -15.12 -7.15
N ARG A 165 4.62 -14.44 -6.05
CA ARG A 165 5.08 -13.07 -5.80
C ARG A 165 6.58 -12.96 -5.57
N ILE A 166 7.22 -13.95 -4.96
CA ILE A 166 8.67 -13.95 -4.73
C ILE A 166 9.48 -13.96 -6.04
N PHE A 167 8.87 -14.37 -7.15
CA PHE A 167 9.47 -14.37 -8.48
C PHE A 167 9.13 -13.13 -9.31
N TRP A 168 8.36 -12.18 -8.76
CA TRP A 168 7.95 -10.99 -9.47
C TRP A 168 9.05 -9.93 -9.47
N GLY A 169 9.24 -9.28 -10.62
CA GLY A 169 10.17 -8.18 -10.81
C GLY A 169 11.42 -8.63 -11.55
N GLY A 170 12.59 -8.21 -11.07
CA GLY A 170 13.87 -8.39 -11.76
C GLY A 170 14.35 -7.12 -12.45
N GLU A 171 13.66 -6.00 -12.25
CA GLU A 171 14.08 -4.70 -12.77
C GLU A 171 15.40 -4.23 -12.15
N GLU A 172 16.18 -3.47 -12.93
CA GLU A 172 17.43 -2.87 -12.49
C GLU A 172 17.18 -1.84 -11.37
N SER A 173 17.98 -1.91 -10.30
CA SER A 173 17.76 -1.12 -9.09
C SER A 173 17.91 0.39 -9.25
N ALA A 174 18.64 0.88 -10.26
CA ALA A 174 19.04 2.29 -10.36
C ALA A 174 17.86 3.28 -10.33
N GLU A 175 16.81 3.04 -11.14
CA GLU A 175 15.65 3.93 -11.19
C GLU A 175 14.80 3.84 -9.91
N TYR A 176 14.64 2.64 -9.34
CA TYR A 176 13.91 2.43 -8.09
C TYR A 176 14.59 3.10 -6.89
N ILE A 177 15.93 3.06 -6.83
CA ILE A 177 16.70 3.74 -5.79
C ILE A 177 16.46 5.25 -5.86
N LEU A 178 16.51 5.83 -7.07
CA LEU A 178 16.22 7.26 -7.26
C LEU A 178 14.79 7.61 -6.83
N ALA A 179 13.80 6.79 -7.20
CA ALA A 179 12.41 7.01 -6.81
C ALA A 179 12.22 6.93 -5.29
N LEU A 180 12.84 5.94 -4.62
CA LEU A 180 12.81 5.81 -3.18
C LEU A 180 13.48 7.00 -2.49
N GLN A 181 14.61 7.48 -2.99
CA GLN A 181 15.27 8.69 -2.45
C GLN A 181 14.37 9.93 -2.56
N GLU A 182 13.61 10.09 -3.64
CA GLU A 182 12.62 11.17 -3.75
C GLU A 182 11.46 11.00 -2.75
N TRP A 183 10.98 9.76 -2.55
CA TRP A 183 10.02 9.47 -1.48
C TRP A 183 10.56 9.83 -0.09
N GLY A 184 11.81 9.47 0.18
CA GLY A 184 12.47 9.78 1.43
C GLY A 184 12.59 11.27 1.69
N LYS A 185 12.96 12.07 0.67
CA LYS A 185 12.93 13.54 0.74
C LYS A 185 11.54 14.08 1.06
N LEU A 186 10.48 13.51 0.48
CA LEU A 186 9.11 13.90 0.77
C LEU A 186 8.75 13.62 2.23
N PHE A 187 9.05 12.42 2.74
CA PHE A 187 8.83 12.09 4.15
C PHE A 187 9.61 13.03 5.08
N ASP A 188 10.89 13.24 4.82
CA ASP A 188 11.74 14.10 5.63
C ASP A 188 11.22 15.55 5.63
N SER A 189 10.72 16.04 4.49
CA SER A 189 10.12 17.38 4.40
C SER A 189 8.80 17.50 5.18
N PHE A 190 8.00 16.44 5.22
CA PHE A 190 6.70 16.42 5.90
C PHE A 190 6.84 16.33 7.43
N LEU A 191 7.79 15.53 7.92
CA LEU A 191 7.99 15.20 9.33
C LEU A 191 8.67 16.34 10.11
N CYS A 192 7.97 17.44 10.32
CA CYS A 192 8.52 18.66 10.95
C CYS A 192 8.25 18.76 12.46
N SER A 193 7.24 18.06 12.98
CA SER A 193 6.83 18.13 14.38
C SER A 193 6.35 16.78 14.87
N ARG A 194 6.33 16.56 16.20
CA ARG A 194 5.77 15.32 16.78
C ARG A 194 4.39 14.98 16.25
N ASN A 195 3.53 15.99 16.06
CA ASN A 195 2.19 15.75 15.55
C ASN A 195 2.20 15.22 14.11
N ASP A 196 3.19 15.60 13.29
CA ASP A 196 3.35 15.08 11.94
C ASP A 196 3.79 13.61 11.95
N TYR A 197 4.68 13.23 12.87
CA TYR A 197 5.06 11.83 13.10
C TYR A 197 3.87 10.97 13.51
N LEU A 198 3.12 11.40 14.53
CA LEU A 198 1.94 10.68 15.01
C LEU A 198 0.83 10.60 13.94
N LEU A 199 0.66 11.66 13.15
CA LEU A 199 -0.26 11.66 12.02
C LEU A 199 0.21 10.67 10.95
N PHE A 200 1.50 10.67 10.60
CA PHE A 200 2.04 9.73 9.62
C PHE A 200 1.84 8.28 10.06
N ASP A 201 2.16 7.99 11.33
CA ASP A 201 1.99 6.66 11.92
C ASP A 201 0.55 6.17 11.78
N TYR A 202 -0.39 7.02 12.17
CA TYR A 202 -1.80 6.73 12.07
C TYR A 202 -2.22 6.47 10.61
N LEU A 203 -1.76 7.28 9.66
CA LEU A 203 -2.12 7.14 8.24
C LEU A 203 -1.54 5.85 7.63
N VAL A 204 -0.25 5.60 7.84
CA VAL A 204 0.45 4.40 7.34
C VAL A 204 -0.20 3.13 7.89
N ASN A 205 -0.47 3.06 9.19
CA ASN A 205 -1.16 1.90 9.78
C ASN A 205 -2.61 1.75 9.28
N THR A 206 -3.34 2.85 9.10
CA THR A 206 -4.75 2.80 8.65
C THR A 206 -4.86 2.36 7.18
N ILE A 207 -3.90 2.74 6.35
CA ILE A 207 -3.85 2.35 4.92
C ILE A 207 -3.40 0.90 4.77
N HIS A 208 -2.43 0.46 5.57
CA HIS A 208 -1.96 -0.93 5.55
C HIS A 208 -3.07 -1.92 5.96
N LYS A 209 -3.91 -1.56 6.94
CA LYS A 209 -4.94 -2.46 7.49
C LYS A 209 -6.28 -2.37 6.75
N ASP A 210 -6.99 -3.50 6.68
CA ASP A 210 -8.37 -3.60 6.18
C ASP A 210 -8.54 -3.08 4.74
N ASN A 211 -7.96 -3.81 3.79
CA ASN A 211 -8.11 -3.57 2.35
C ASN A 211 -9.23 -4.40 1.71
N GLU A 212 -10.07 -5.03 2.53
CA GLU A 212 -11.28 -5.68 2.05
C GLU A 212 -12.33 -4.59 1.81
N TYR A 213 -12.72 -4.35 0.56
CA TYR A 213 -13.65 -3.28 0.17
C TYR A 213 -15.09 -3.59 0.63
N ASN A 214 -15.31 -3.53 1.94
CA ASN A 214 -16.53 -3.87 2.67
C ASN A 214 -17.02 -2.67 3.50
N GLU A 215 -18.06 -2.85 4.31
CA GLU A 215 -18.63 -1.79 5.15
C GLU A 215 -17.66 -1.23 6.21
N ASN A 216 -16.69 -2.01 6.70
CA ASN A 216 -15.66 -1.55 7.62
C ASN A 216 -14.69 -0.61 6.91
N HIS A 217 -14.23 -0.99 5.71
CA HIS A 217 -13.40 -0.14 4.89
C HIS A 217 -14.12 1.18 4.55
N LEU A 218 -15.42 1.14 4.24
CA LEU A 218 -16.23 2.36 4.05
C LEU A 218 -16.18 3.28 5.28
N ILE A 219 -16.38 2.74 6.49
CA ILE A 219 -16.27 3.54 7.73
C ILE A 219 -14.88 4.12 7.87
N LYS A 220 -13.84 3.31 7.68
CA LYS A 220 -12.42 3.69 7.80
C LYS A 220 -12.09 4.83 6.85
N ALA A 221 -12.38 4.64 5.56
CA ALA A 221 -12.08 5.60 4.51
C ALA A 221 -12.86 6.92 4.70
N PHE A 222 -14.14 6.84 5.07
CA PHE A 222 -14.92 8.04 5.37
C PHE A 222 -14.37 8.78 6.61
N SER A 223 -13.92 8.06 7.64
CA SER A 223 -13.32 8.66 8.84
C SER A 223 -11.99 9.35 8.53
N LEU A 224 -11.20 8.83 7.60
CA LEU A 224 -10.01 9.52 7.09
C LEU A 224 -10.39 10.82 6.36
N CYS A 225 -11.44 10.81 5.54
CA CYS A 225 -11.95 12.04 4.94
C CYS A 225 -12.38 13.07 6.00
N GLN A 226 -13.02 12.63 7.10
CA GLN A 226 -13.37 13.49 8.23
C GLN A 226 -12.14 14.10 8.89
N LEU A 227 -11.11 13.30 9.16
CA LEU A 227 -9.86 13.79 9.75
C LEU A 227 -9.28 14.99 8.98
N PHE A 228 -9.34 14.95 7.65
CA PHE A 228 -8.81 16.00 6.79
C PHE A 228 -9.76 17.17 6.56
N LEU A 229 -11.07 16.93 6.45
CA LEU A 229 -12.02 17.93 5.97
C LEU A 229 -12.91 18.51 7.07
N GLU A 230 -13.18 17.77 8.15
CA GLU A 230 -14.08 18.19 9.22
C GLU A 230 -13.42 19.24 10.11
N ARG A 231 -14.12 20.34 10.38
CA ARG A 231 -13.69 21.36 11.34
C ARG A 231 -14.50 21.30 12.63
N HIS A 232 -15.83 21.31 12.51
CA HIS A 232 -16.73 21.37 13.67
C HIS A 232 -17.80 20.29 13.66
N LYS A 233 -18.31 19.92 12.49
CA LYS A 233 -19.36 18.92 12.35
C LYS A 233 -19.26 18.14 11.06
N GLU A 234 -19.62 16.86 11.14
CA GLU A 234 -19.59 15.92 10.01
C GLU A 234 -20.37 16.38 8.77
N SER A 235 -21.47 17.13 8.94
CA SER A 235 -22.26 17.63 7.80
C SER A 235 -21.49 18.58 6.87
N GLU A 236 -20.33 19.09 7.30
CA GLU A 236 -19.44 19.88 6.43
C GLU A 236 -18.90 19.06 5.25
N LEU A 237 -18.78 17.73 5.40
CA LEU A 237 -18.30 16.85 4.33
C LEU A 237 -19.22 16.86 3.12
N ASP A 238 -20.53 17.08 3.30
CA ASP A 238 -21.50 17.21 2.19
C ASP A 238 -21.13 18.34 1.21
N ALA A 239 -20.43 19.38 1.69
CA ALA A 239 -19.96 20.50 0.87
C ALA A 239 -18.48 20.40 0.46
N LYS A 240 -17.67 19.67 1.23
CA LYS A 240 -16.21 19.58 1.02
C LYS A 240 -15.80 18.39 0.15
N LEU A 241 -16.36 17.21 0.37
CA LEU A 241 -16.09 16.00 -0.44
C LEU A 241 -16.31 16.18 -1.95
N PRO A 242 -17.37 16.88 -2.42
CA PRO A 242 -17.65 17.01 -3.85
C PRO A 242 -16.49 17.62 -4.67
N GLN A 243 -15.59 18.37 -4.03
CA GLN A 243 -14.42 18.96 -4.69
C GLN A 243 -13.38 17.91 -5.13
N PHE A 244 -13.48 16.69 -4.60
CA PHE A 244 -12.52 15.61 -4.83
C PHE A 244 -13.08 14.45 -5.66
N PHE A 245 -14.39 14.41 -5.91
CA PHE A 245 -15.02 13.36 -6.71
C PHE A 245 -14.67 13.50 -8.20
N GLU A 246 -14.63 12.35 -8.87
CA GLU A 246 -14.60 12.32 -10.32
C GLU A 246 -16.03 12.49 -10.86
N LEU A 247 -16.16 13.20 -11.97
CA LEU A 247 -17.47 13.40 -12.58
C LEU A 247 -17.89 12.11 -13.29
N LEU A 248 -18.88 11.42 -12.73
CA LEU A 248 -19.53 10.25 -13.36
C LEU A 248 -20.39 10.62 -14.58
N GLY A 249 -20.40 11.89 -14.99
CA GLY A 249 -21.13 12.45 -16.13
C GLY A 249 -21.43 13.94 -15.99
N PRO A 250 -21.88 14.62 -17.06
CA PRO A 250 -22.17 16.06 -17.06
C PRO A 250 -23.31 16.47 -16.12
N GLU A 251 -24.18 15.53 -15.73
CA GLU A 251 -25.29 15.75 -14.80
C GLU A 251 -25.02 15.19 -13.38
N SER A 252 -23.78 14.80 -13.07
CA SER A 252 -23.46 14.17 -11.78
C SER A 252 -23.65 15.15 -10.61
N ASP A 253 -24.62 14.87 -9.74
CA ASP A 253 -24.82 15.61 -8.49
C ASP A 253 -23.86 15.09 -7.41
N THR A 254 -22.62 15.58 -7.47
CA THR A 254 -21.55 15.23 -6.52
C THR A 254 -21.87 15.61 -5.08
N LYS A 255 -22.73 16.62 -4.86
CA LYS A 255 -23.21 16.98 -3.53
C LYS A 255 -24.14 15.90 -2.99
N ARG A 256 -25.11 15.45 -3.81
CA ARG A 256 -25.99 14.33 -3.46
C ARG A 256 -25.21 13.05 -3.19
N GLN A 257 -24.17 12.77 -3.97
CA GLN A 257 -23.27 11.66 -3.74
C GLN A 257 -22.62 11.74 -2.35
N ALA A 258 -22.06 12.89 -1.98
CA ALA A 258 -21.42 13.10 -0.67
C ALA A 258 -22.42 12.92 0.49
N GLU A 259 -23.65 13.42 0.34
CA GLU A 259 -24.72 13.22 1.32
C GLU A 259 -25.06 11.74 1.52
N LEU A 260 -25.09 10.95 0.44
CA LEU A 260 -25.35 9.51 0.51
C LEU A 260 -24.20 8.78 1.20
N PHE A 261 -22.94 9.10 0.89
CA PHE A 261 -21.76 8.51 1.55
C PHE A 261 -21.81 8.76 3.07
N ARG A 262 -22.10 10.00 3.48
CA ARG A 262 -22.26 10.35 4.90
C ARG A 262 -23.40 9.58 5.55
N LYS A 263 -24.55 9.45 4.87
CA LYS A 263 -25.68 8.65 5.38
C LYS A 263 -25.31 7.18 5.54
N MET A 264 -24.64 6.58 4.56
CA MET A 264 -24.16 5.19 4.63
C MET A 264 -23.30 4.97 5.86
N ARG A 265 -22.23 5.76 6.02
CA ARG A 265 -21.34 5.69 7.19
C ARG A 265 -22.11 5.81 8.49
N ASN A 266 -23.03 6.77 8.60
CA ASN A 266 -23.85 6.94 9.82
C ASN A 266 -24.75 5.75 10.11
N LYS A 267 -25.36 5.14 9.09
CA LYS A 267 -26.20 3.96 9.28
C LYS A 267 -25.40 2.76 9.77
N ILE A 268 -24.21 2.53 9.23
CA ILE A 268 -23.31 1.46 9.71
C ILE A 268 -22.84 1.78 11.13
N ALA A 269 -22.38 3.00 11.42
CA ALA A 269 -21.89 3.40 12.74
C ALA A 269 -22.95 3.31 13.86
N HIS A 270 -24.23 3.46 13.52
CA HIS A 270 -25.35 3.31 14.46
C HIS A 270 -25.99 1.91 14.47
N GLY A 271 -25.50 0.98 13.65
CA GLY A 271 -26.06 -0.38 13.54
C GLY A 271 -27.45 -0.46 12.89
N ASP A 272 -27.85 0.56 12.14
CA ASP A 272 -29.14 0.64 11.45
C ASP A 272 -29.02 0.08 10.02
N PHE A 273 -28.85 -1.24 9.93
CA PHE A 273 -28.58 -1.93 8.67
C PHE A 273 -29.76 -1.91 7.69
N LEU A 274 -31.01 -1.85 8.17
CA LEU A 274 -32.17 -1.76 7.28
C LEU A 274 -32.21 -0.42 6.55
N ALA A 275 -31.92 0.68 7.25
CA ALA A 275 -31.81 1.97 6.59
C ALA A 275 -30.56 2.06 5.72
N PHE A 276 -29.46 1.38 6.09
CA PHE A 276 -28.28 1.26 5.22
C PHE A 276 -28.63 0.64 3.87
N GLU A 277 -29.35 -0.49 3.85
CA GLU A 277 -29.82 -1.14 2.60
C GLU A 277 -30.61 -0.17 1.71
N THR A 278 -31.46 0.67 2.32
CA THR A 278 -32.23 1.68 1.58
C THR A 278 -31.33 2.76 0.97
N VAL A 279 -30.33 3.23 1.72
CA VAL A 279 -29.41 4.29 1.27
C VAL A 279 -28.46 3.78 0.18
N ILE A 280 -27.92 2.56 0.33
CA ILE A 280 -27.01 1.97 -0.66
C ILE A 280 -27.72 1.64 -1.97
N GLU A 281 -28.98 1.17 -1.93
CA GLU A 281 -29.77 0.97 -3.14
C GLU A 281 -30.11 2.30 -3.83
N THR A 282 -30.43 3.34 -3.05
CA THR A 282 -30.63 4.69 -3.59
C THR A 282 -29.39 5.18 -4.33
N TYR A 283 -28.21 4.95 -3.76
CA TYR A 283 -26.94 5.28 -4.41
C TYR A 283 -26.71 4.48 -5.69
N ALA A 284 -26.92 3.16 -5.67
CA ALA A 284 -26.77 2.30 -6.84
C ALA A 284 -27.68 2.76 -7.99
N SER A 285 -28.94 3.09 -7.69
CA SER A 285 -29.90 3.59 -8.67
C SER A 285 -29.53 4.97 -9.24
N GLU A 286 -29.10 5.91 -8.38
CA GLU A 286 -28.79 7.29 -8.81
C GLU A 286 -27.44 7.40 -9.54
N PHE A 287 -26.44 6.60 -9.16
CA PHE A 287 -25.05 6.80 -9.58
C PHE A 287 -24.43 5.67 -10.40
N MET A 288 -25.01 4.47 -10.38
CA MET A 288 -24.35 3.28 -10.91
C MET A 288 -25.14 2.64 -12.06
N ASP A 289 -26.46 2.61 -11.96
CA ASP A 289 -27.33 2.03 -12.99
C ASP A 289 -27.14 2.73 -14.36
N GLY A 290 -26.96 1.91 -15.40
CA GLY A 290 -26.73 2.38 -16.77
C GLY A 290 -25.34 2.97 -17.04
N ARG A 291 -24.46 3.06 -16.03
CA ARG A 291 -23.08 3.57 -16.18
C ARG A 291 -22.03 2.47 -16.10
N PHE A 292 -22.34 1.36 -15.45
CA PHE A 292 -21.43 0.25 -15.25
C PHE A 292 -22.02 -1.09 -15.69
N ALA A 293 -21.15 -2.03 -16.05
CA ALA A 293 -21.50 -3.41 -16.31
C ALA A 293 -21.22 -4.24 -15.06
N PHE A 294 -22.26 -4.83 -14.48
CA PHE A 294 -22.20 -5.53 -13.21
C PHE A 294 -22.10 -7.04 -13.41
N ASP A 295 -21.14 -7.70 -12.76
CA ASP A 295 -21.10 -9.16 -12.65
C ASP A 295 -21.81 -9.62 -11.37
N TYR A 296 -23.11 -9.86 -11.50
CA TYR A 296 -23.94 -10.36 -10.40
C TYR A 296 -23.75 -11.86 -10.11
N SER A 297 -22.90 -12.56 -10.87
CA SER A 297 -22.58 -13.97 -10.59
C SER A 297 -21.55 -14.11 -9.45
N GLU A 298 -20.71 -13.10 -9.27
CA GLU A 298 -19.67 -13.06 -8.24
C GLU A 298 -20.04 -12.17 -7.04
N TYR A 299 -20.70 -11.03 -7.30
CA TYR A 299 -21.00 -10.06 -6.26
C TYR A 299 -22.50 -9.75 -6.16
N SER A 300 -22.99 -9.60 -4.93
CA SER A 300 -24.30 -9.01 -4.72
C SER A 300 -24.28 -7.53 -5.15
N ARG A 301 -25.42 -7.00 -5.58
CA ARG A 301 -25.58 -5.58 -5.93
C ARG A 301 -25.11 -4.65 -4.82
N LYS A 302 -25.45 -4.99 -3.57
CA LYS A 302 -25.00 -4.28 -2.37
C LYS A 302 -23.47 -4.26 -2.28
N ASN A 303 -22.83 -5.44 -2.36
CA ASN A 303 -21.38 -5.53 -2.22
C ASN A 303 -20.67 -4.73 -3.31
N TRP A 304 -21.21 -4.76 -4.54
CA TRP A 304 -20.68 -3.98 -5.64
C TRP A 304 -20.83 -2.47 -5.42
N ALA A 305 -21.98 -2.02 -4.89
CA ALA A 305 -22.19 -0.63 -4.50
C ALA A 305 -21.24 -0.18 -3.39
N VAL A 306 -21.06 -1.01 -2.35
CA VAL A 306 -20.10 -0.75 -1.27
C VAL A 306 -18.67 -0.67 -1.82
N GLN A 307 -18.28 -1.62 -2.66
CA GLN A 307 -16.96 -1.64 -3.30
C GLN A 307 -16.70 -0.35 -4.09
N HIS A 308 -17.66 0.09 -4.90
CA HIS A 308 -17.54 1.35 -5.63
C HIS A 308 -17.40 2.55 -4.68
N VAL A 309 -18.17 2.62 -3.60
CA VAL A 309 -18.05 3.71 -2.61
C VAL A 309 -16.65 3.71 -1.97
N CYS A 310 -16.13 2.53 -1.64
CA CYS A 310 -14.76 2.38 -1.13
C CYS A 310 -13.71 2.89 -2.13
N CYS A 311 -13.80 2.49 -3.41
CA CYS A 311 -12.91 2.99 -4.47
C CYS A 311 -12.94 4.52 -4.57
N GLU A 312 -14.13 5.13 -4.55
CA GLU A 312 -14.28 6.58 -4.63
C GLU A 312 -13.67 7.28 -3.41
N LEU A 313 -13.88 6.73 -2.21
CA LEU A 313 -13.30 7.28 -0.98
C LEU A 313 -11.77 7.14 -0.98
N ASP A 314 -11.22 6.01 -1.41
CA ASP A 314 -9.77 5.81 -1.57
C ASP A 314 -9.18 6.82 -2.55
N ASN A 315 -9.85 7.07 -3.68
CA ASN A 315 -9.45 8.11 -4.62
C ASN A 315 -9.41 9.47 -3.91
N VAL A 316 -10.46 9.86 -3.19
CA VAL A 316 -10.48 11.12 -2.41
C VAL A 316 -9.32 11.16 -1.39
N ILE A 317 -9.07 10.08 -0.66
CA ILE A 317 -7.98 10.01 0.34
C ILE A 317 -6.63 10.22 -0.34
N ARG A 318 -6.37 9.59 -1.50
CA ARG A 318 -5.14 9.82 -2.27
C ARG A 318 -4.97 11.30 -2.63
N LYS A 319 -6.05 11.98 -3.03
CA LYS A 319 -6.03 13.43 -3.30
C LYS A 319 -5.71 14.25 -2.06
N LEU A 320 -6.32 13.92 -0.92
CA LEU A 320 -6.10 14.59 0.37
C LEU A 320 -4.68 14.38 0.89
N LEU A 321 -4.13 13.17 0.76
CA LEU A 321 -2.75 12.85 1.13
C LEU A 321 -1.75 13.55 0.21
N GLY A 322 -2.03 13.62 -1.10
CA GLY A 322 -1.25 14.43 -2.04
C GLY A 322 -1.20 15.88 -1.59
N MET A 323 -2.34 16.47 -1.23
CA MET A 323 -2.35 17.81 -0.64
C MET A 323 -1.59 17.88 0.69
N LEU A 324 -1.70 16.89 1.56
CA LEU A 324 -0.99 16.89 2.84
C LEU A 324 0.53 16.94 2.65
N LEU A 325 1.06 16.13 1.74
CA LEU A 325 2.49 16.01 1.48
C LEU A 325 3.04 17.18 0.65
N PHE A 326 2.31 17.62 -0.37
CA PHE A 326 2.81 18.60 -1.35
C PHE A 326 2.25 20.02 -1.18
N ASN A 327 1.06 20.19 -0.57
CA ASN A 327 0.39 21.49 -0.44
C ASN A 327 -0.49 21.61 0.82
N ARG A 328 0.12 21.41 2.00
CA ARG A 328 -0.58 21.41 3.29
C ARG A 328 -1.40 22.67 3.56
N ARG A 329 -0.94 23.82 3.06
CA ARG A 329 -1.63 25.12 3.23
C ARG A 329 -3.00 25.13 2.55
N GLU A 330 -3.09 24.53 1.37
CA GLU A 330 -4.34 24.46 0.63
C GLU A 330 -5.32 23.49 1.31
N LEU A 331 -4.84 22.35 1.81
CA LEU A 331 -5.67 21.42 2.59
C LEU A 331 -6.25 22.10 3.84
N GLU A 332 -5.42 22.85 4.57
CA GLU A 332 -5.84 23.66 5.72
C GLU A 332 -6.87 24.74 5.36
N ARG A 333 -6.75 25.33 4.17
CA ARG A 333 -7.71 26.32 3.66
C ARG A 333 -9.06 25.67 3.41
N ILE A 334 -9.10 24.51 2.75
CA ILE A 334 -10.33 23.75 2.50
C ILE A 334 -10.95 23.31 3.83
N LYS A 335 -10.16 22.78 4.76
CA LYS A 335 -10.63 22.39 6.10
C LYS A 335 -11.27 23.55 6.85
N LYS A 336 -10.66 24.75 6.77
CA LYS A 336 -11.16 25.97 7.43
C LYS A 336 -12.31 26.64 6.68
N SER A 337 -12.51 26.31 5.41
CA SER A 337 -13.62 26.82 4.63
C SER A 337 -14.94 26.24 5.12
N ILE A 338 -15.96 27.10 5.16
CA ILE A 338 -17.33 26.86 5.64
C ILE A 338 -17.43 26.65 7.16
#